data_AF-A0A816T3G9-F1
#
_entry.id   AF-A0A816T3G9-F1
#
_cell.length_a   1.000
_cell.length_b   1.000
_cell.length_c   1.000
_cell.angle_alpha   90.00
_cell.angle_beta   90.00
_cell.angle_gamma   90.00
#
_symmetry.space_group_name_H-M   'P 1'
#
loop_
_entity.id
_entity.type
_entity.pdbx_description
1 polymer ?
#
loop_
_entity_poly.entity_id
_entity_poly.type
_entity_poly.pdbx_seq_one_letter_code
_entity_poly.pdbx_strand_id
1 'polypeptide(L)' 'MSEFALQKNVPLELADLGLRATVEPRTIHVYDKLCVVVLSTDSEKSRDSNKIMLMR' A
#
# COMPACT_ATOMS: atom_id res chain seq x y z
N MET A 1 4.46 13.98 -28.52
CA MET A 1 3.80 13.88 -27.20
C MET A 1 4.64 12.95 -26.35
N SER A 2 5.11 13.40 -25.19
CA SER A 2 5.96 12.62 -24.28
C SER A 2 5.06 11.70 -23.46
N GLU A 3 5.26 10.39 -23.57
CA GLU A 3 4.50 9.38 -22.84
C GLU A 3 5.01 9.30 -21.39
N PHE A 4 4.24 9.83 -20.43
CA PHE A 4 4.59 9.76 -19.01
C PHE A 4 4.24 8.35 -18.47
N ALA A 5 5.22 7.45 -18.52
CA ALA A 5 5.10 6.10 -17.97
C ALA A 5 5.47 6.10 -16.48
N LEU A 6 4.53 5.71 -15.61
CA LEU A 6 4.85 5.38 -14.23
C LEU A 6 5.68 4.10 -14.24
N GLN A 7 6.74 4.07 -13.44
CA GLN A 7 7.52 2.85 -13.26
C GLN A 7 6.61 1.78 -12.63
N LYS A 8 6.70 0.54 -13.11
CA LYS A 8 5.95 -0.57 -12.50
C LYS A 8 6.66 -0.99 -11.21
N ASN A 9 5.88 -1.50 -10.25
CA ASN A 9 6.37 -2.05 -8.98
C ASN A 9 7.05 -1.03 -8.05
N VAL A 10 6.79 0.26 -8.22
CA VAL A 10 7.16 1.29 -7.24
C VAL A 10 5.93 1.70 -6.44
N PRO A 11 6.09 2.07 -5.15
CA PRO A 11 5.02 2.69 -4.38
C PRO A 11 4.51 3.93 -5.11
N LEU A 12 3.18 4.11 -5.10
CA LEU A 12 2.58 5.30 -5.68
C LEU A 12 2.62 6.44 -4.66
N GLU A 13 3.27 7.54 -5.02
CA GLU A 13 3.37 8.73 -4.18
C GLU A 13 2.37 9.82 -4.61
N LEU A 14 2.18 10.83 -3.76
CA LEU A 14 1.27 11.93 -4.05
C LEU A 14 1.69 12.72 -5.31
N ALA A 15 3.00 12.82 -5.56
CA ALA A 15 3.53 13.47 -6.76
C ALA A 15 3.07 12.76 -8.05
N ASP A 16 3.02 11.43 -8.06
CA ASP A 16 2.58 10.63 -9.19
C ASP A 16 1.10 10.85 -9.52
N LEU A 17 0.27 10.99 -8.48
CA LEU A 17 -1.15 11.30 -8.61
C LEU A 17 -1.38 12.71 -9.18
N GLY A 18 -0.62 13.70 -8.70
CA GLY A 18 -0.69 15.08 -9.20
C GLY A 18 -0.24 15.21 -10.66
N LEU A 19 0.84 14.52 -11.05
CA LEU A 19 1.31 14.43 -12.43
C LEU A 19 0.25 13.82 -13.35
N ARG A 20 -0.46 12.78 -12.92
CA ARG A 20 -1.55 12.16 -13.70
C ARG A 20 -2.77 13.08 -13.82
N ALA A 21 -3.19 13.71 -12.73
CA ALA A 21 -4.37 14.60 -12.73
C ALA A 21 -4.22 15.80 -13.67
N THR A 22 -3.00 16.29 -13.87
CA THR A 22 -2.70 17.44 -14.74
C THR A 22 -2.60 17.07 -16.22
N VAL A 23 -2.22 15.83 -16.55
CA VAL A 23 -2.05 15.39 -17.94
C VAL A 23 -3.34 14.81 -18.52
N GLU A 24 -4.07 13.99 -17.76
CA GLU A 24 -5.41 13.50 -18.09
C GLU A 24 -5.97 12.65 -16.92
N PRO A 25 -7.19 12.90 -16.43
CA PRO A 25 -7.79 12.07 -15.40
C PRO A 25 -8.06 10.67 -15.95
N ARG A 26 -7.17 9.73 -15.61
CA ARG A 26 -7.24 8.31 -15.99
C ARG A 26 -7.25 7.43 -14.76
N THR A 27 -7.88 6.27 -14.90
CA THR A 27 -7.91 5.25 -13.83
C THR A 27 -6.53 4.63 -13.59
N ILE A 28 -6.14 4.66 -12.32
CA ILE A 28 -5.09 3.93 -11.58
C ILE A 28 -5.23 2.41 -11.50
N HIS A 29 -4.63 1.58 -12.37
CA HIS A 29 -4.55 0.14 -12.06
C HIS A 29 -3.38 -0.11 -11.08
N VAL A 30 -3.70 -0.51 -9.85
CA VAL A 30 -2.74 -0.87 -8.81
C VAL A 30 -2.84 -2.36 -8.48
N TYR A 31 -1.78 -2.93 -7.91
CA TYR A 31 -1.81 -4.30 -7.41
C TYR A 31 -2.72 -4.41 -6.18
N ASP A 32 -3.37 -5.56 -6.03
CA ASP A 32 -4.13 -5.88 -4.82
C ASP A 32 -3.21 -5.90 -3.59
N LYS A 33 -3.77 -5.53 -2.44
CA LYS A 33 -3.03 -5.57 -1.17
C LYS A 33 -2.71 -7.01 -0.80
N LEU A 34 -1.48 -7.26 -0.36
CA LEU A 34 -1.09 -8.54 0.20
C LEU A 34 -1.86 -8.80 1.51
N CYS A 35 -2.53 -9.94 1.61
CA CYS A 35 -3.21 -10.37 2.82
C CYS A 35 -2.25 -11.20 3.68
N VAL A 36 -1.99 -10.76 4.92
CA VAL A 36 -1.13 -11.46 5.89
C VAL A 36 -1.95 -11.76 7.15
N VAL A 37 -1.94 -13.01 7.58
CA VAL A 37 -2.66 -13.47 8.79
C VAL A 37 -1.69 -13.51 9.96
N VAL A 38 -1.97 -12.76 11.03
CA VAL A 38 -1.15 -12.70 12.25
C VAL A 38 -1.90 -13.33 13.41
N LEU A 39 -1.33 -14.39 13.99
CA LEU A 39 -1.91 -15.16 15.09
C LEU A 39 -1.05 -15.03 16.35
N SER A 40 -1.71 -15.11 17.51
CA SER A 40 -1.06 -15.18 18.83
C SER A 40 -1.39 -16.55 19.42
N THR A 41 -0.41 -17.23 19.98
CA THR A 41 -0.59 -18.57 20.55
C THR A 41 -0.52 -18.60 22.07
N ASP A 42 -0.12 -17.51 22.71
CA ASP A 42 0.00 -17.44 24.17
C ASP A 42 -1.36 -17.33 24.85
N SER A 43 -1.52 -18.06 25.96
CA SER A 43 -2.75 -18.06 26.75
C SER A 43 -2.79 -16.95 27.81
N GLU A 44 -1.78 -16.08 27.87
CA GLU A 44 -1.78 -14.97 28.80
C GLU A 44 -2.94 -14.02 28.49
N LYS A 45 -3.65 -13.57 29.53
CA LYS A 45 -4.70 -12.54 29.43
C LYS A 45 -4.14 -11.13 29.16
N SER A 46 -2.83 -11.00 28.95
CA SER A 46 -2.17 -9.73 28.68
C SER A 46 -2.36 -9.32 27.21
N ARG A 47 -2.29 -8.02 26.94
CA ARG A 47 -2.43 -7.47 25.58
C ARG A 47 -1.17 -7.81 24.77
N ASP A 48 -1.30 -8.61 23.72
CA ASP A 48 -0.19 -8.95 22.82
C ASP A 48 0.28 -7.74 22.00
N SER A 49 1.36 -7.11 22.48
CA SER A 49 1.95 -5.92 21.85
C SER A 49 2.71 -6.26 20.57
N ASN A 50 3.19 -7.50 20.41
CA ASN A 50 3.92 -7.94 19.23
C ASN A 50 2.97 -8.05 18.04
N LYS A 51 1.83 -8.72 18.24
CA LYS A 51 0.77 -8.78 17.23
C LYS A 51 0.29 -7.40 16.81
N ILE A 52 0.18 -6.46 17.75
CA ILE A 52 -0.20 -5.07 17.44
C ILE A 52 0.90 -4.35 16.64
N MET A 53 2.16 -4.50 17.04
CA MET A 53 3.29 -3.88 16.34
C MET A 53 3.39 -4.37 14.88
N LEU A 54 3.10 -5.66 14.64
CA LEU A 54 3.13 -6.25 13.29
C LEU A 54 1.97 -5.83 12.38
N MET A 55 0.89 -5.27 12.93
CA MET A 55 -0.26 -4.79 12.14
C MET A 55 -0.22 -3.28 11.84
N ARG A 56 0.83 -2.58 12.28
CA ARG A 56 0.98 -1.12 12.09
C ARG A 56 1.68 -0.76 10.79
#